data_AF-A0A7Y2L4C4-F1
#
_entry.id   AF-A0A7Y2L4C4-F1
#
_cell.length_a   1.000
_cell.length_b   1.000
_cell.length_c   1.000
_cell.angle_alpha   90.00
_cell.angle_beta   90.00
_cell.angle_gamma   90.00
#
_symmetry.space_group_name_H-M   'P 1'
#
loop_
_entity.id
_entity.type
_entity.pdbx_description
1 polymer ?
#
loop_
_entity_poly.entity_id
_entity_poly.type
_entity_poly.pdbx_seq_one_letter_code
_entity_poly.pdbx_strand_id
1 'polypeptide(L)'
;EGKLNRPCRVYAPVGTHETLLAYLVRRLLENGANTSFVNRIADHSISIHQLVADPVSQIEQMATAEGGFGLPHPRIPLPRDLYGSERANSSGIDMANEHRLASLSCALLASAHNDWKAAPMLGCPSSNEVAAAVLNPSDLRDIVGYVQEATIEDADNAIQCAL
;
A
#
# COMPACT_ATOMS: atom_id res chain seq x y z
N GLU A 1 26.04 40.25 17.12
CA GLU A 1 24.92 39.30 17.14
C GLU A 1 25.41 37.96 16.58
N GLY A 2 25.21 36.84 17.28
CA GLY A 2 25.88 35.56 16.96
C GLY A 2 26.33 34.80 18.20
N LYS A 3 25.42 34.57 19.15
CA LYS A 3 25.79 34.06 20.50
C LYS A 3 26.19 32.57 20.52
N LEU A 4 25.94 31.81 19.46
CA LEU A 4 26.16 30.35 19.45
C LEU A 4 27.36 29.90 18.62
N ASN A 5 28.00 30.78 17.85
CA ASN A 5 29.13 30.44 16.95
C ASN A 5 28.86 29.17 16.09
N ARG A 6 27.65 29.06 15.53
CA ARG A 6 27.24 27.96 14.63
C ARG A 6 26.84 28.52 13.26
N PRO A 7 27.38 28.00 12.15
CA PRO A 7 26.93 28.38 10.82
C PRO A 7 25.54 27.80 10.53
N CYS A 8 24.72 28.54 9.78
CA CYS A 8 23.40 28.11 9.30
C CYS A 8 23.36 28.19 7.77
N ARG A 9 22.88 27.13 7.10
CA ARG A 9 22.67 27.12 5.65
C ARG A 9 21.19 27.37 5.36
N VAL A 10 20.91 28.42 4.60
CA VAL A 10 19.55 28.72 4.12
C VAL A 10 19.23 27.85 2.91
N TYR A 11 18.15 27.09 2.99
CA TYR A 11 17.55 26.44 1.82
C TYR A 11 16.63 27.45 1.12
N ALA A 12 17.03 27.92 -0.06
CA ALA A 12 16.32 28.96 -0.82
C ALA A 12 15.81 28.39 -2.16
N PRO A 13 14.52 28.00 -2.24
CA PRO A 13 13.91 27.56 -3.49
C PRO A 13 13.94 28.69 -4.54
N VAL A 14 14.34 28.37 -5.77
CA VAL A 14 14.36 29.31 -6.90
C VAL A 14 13.57 28.69 -8.05
N GLY A 15 12.62 29.43 -8.62
CA GLY A 15 11.77 28.97 -9.70
C GLY A 15 10.73 30.01 -10.10
N THR A 16 9.93 29.68 -11.11
CA THR A 16 8.80 30.54 -11.52
C THR A 16 7.68 30.46 -10.49
N HIS A 17 6.72 31.40 -10.57
CA HIS A 17 5.52 31.39 -9.72
C HIS A 17 4.75 30.06 -9.80
N GLU A 18 4.56 29.53 -11.02
CA GLU A 18 3.87 28.25 -11.25
C GLU A 18 4.59 27.08 -10.57
N THR A 19 5.92 27.03 -10.68
CA THR A 19 6.73 25.98 -10.04
C THR A 19 6.64 26.01 -8.52
N LEU A 20 6.56 27.21 -7.92
CA LEU A 20 6.46 27.37 -6.47
C LEU A 20 5.08 27.00 -5.94
N LEU A 21 4.01 27.35 -6.67
CA LEU A 21 2.63 27.06 -6.26
C LEU A 21 2.36 25.55 -6.11
N ALA A 22 2.90 24.73 -7.01
CA ALA A 22 2.72 23.28 -6.99
C ALA A 22 3.22 22.63 -5.68
N TYR A 23 4.24 23.20 -5.05
CA TYR A 23 4.81 22.70 -3.80
C TYR A 23 4.38 23.52 -2.57
N LEU A 24 3.79 24.70 -2.76
CA LEU A 24 3.49 25.65 -1.69
C LEU A 24 2.61 25.04 -0.59
N VAL A 25 1.57 24.29 -0.96
CA VAL A 25 0.66 23.66 0.02
C VAL A 25 1.40 22.72 0.95
N ARG A 26 2.30 21.88 0.42
CA ARG A 26 3.12 20.99 1.25
C ARG A 26 4.01 21.79 2.21
N ARG A 27 4.63 22.88 1.72
CA ARG A 27 5.49 23.76 2.53
C ARG A 27 4.72 24.47 3.64
N LEU A 28 3.46 24.83 3.39
CA LEU A 28 2.56 25.40 4.40
C LEU A 28 2.18 24.35 5.44
N LEU A 29 1.88 23.12 5.04
CA LEU A 29 1.57 22.04 5.99
C LEU A 29 2.76 21.65 6.88
N GLU A 30 4.00 21.73 6.37
CA GLU A 30 5.22 21.50 7.17
C GLU A 30 5.29 22.41 8.42
N ASN A 31 4.91 23.69 8.29
CA ASN A 31 5.00 24.67 9.39
C ASN A 31 3.66 25.01 10.03
N GLY A 32 2.53 24.70 9.38
CA GLY A 32 1.18 25.06 9.80
C GLY A 32 0.38 23.92 10.44
N ALA A 33 0.91 22.70 10.50
CA ALA A 33 0.25 21.62 11.24
C ALA A 33 0.16 21.95 12.74
N ASN A 34 -0.91 21.52 13.42
CA ASN A 34 -1.11 21.77 14.86
C ASN A 34 0.04 21.25 15.73
N THR A 35 0.71 20.19 15.30
CA THR A 35 1.86 19.60 15.98
C THR A 35 3.20 20.27 15.59
N SER A 36 3.21 21.16 14.59
CA SER A 36 4.41 21.87 14.14
C SER A 36 4.88 22.90 15.17
N PHE A 37 6.18 22.93 15.45
CA PHE A 37 6.77 23.89 16.37
C PHE A 37 6.52 25.35 15.95
N VAL A 38 6.60 25.66 14.66
CA VAL A 38 6.39 27.02 14.13
C VAL A 38 4.94 27.47 14.32
N ASN A 39 3.96 26.57 14.17
CA ASN A 39 2.58 26.89 14.49
C ASN A 39 2.38 27.07 16.01
N ARG A 40 2.95 26.17 16.81
CA ARG A 40 2.81 26.20 18.28
C ARG A 40 3.47 27.40 18.95
N ILE A 41 4.58 27.93 18.41
CA ILE A 41 5.24 29.13 18.96
C ILE A 41 4.44 30.41 18.68
N ALA A 42 3.64 30.44 17.62
CA ALA A 42 2.74 31.54 17.31
C ALA A 42 1.48 31.54 18.19
N ASP A 43 1.14 30.39 18.79
CA ASP A 43 0.00 30.25 19.69
C ASP A 43 0.36 30.67 21.12
N HIS A 44 -0.12 31.85 21.52
CA HIS A 44 0.12 32.40 22.86
C HIS A 44 -0.56 31.63 24.00
N SER A 45 -1.45 30.67 23.71
CA SER A 45 -2.04 29.80 24.73
C SER A 45 -1.09 28.69 25.19
N ILE A 46 -0.03 28.40 24.42
CA ILE A 46 0.94 27.35 24.72
C ILE A 46 2.09 27.94 25.53
N SER A 47 2.38 27.34 26.69
CA SER A 47 3.48 27.80 27.53
C SER A 47 4.84 27.46 26.93
N ILE A 48 5.86 28.29 27.22
CA ILE A 48 7.24 28.03 26.80
C ILE A 48 7.73 26.67 27.34
N HIS A 49 7.39 26.32 28.59
CA HIS A 49 7.74 25.04 29.18
C HIS A 49 7.22 23.84 28.36
N GLN A 50 6.02 23.93 27.78
CA GLN A 50 5.48 22.90 26.90
C GLN A 50 6.16 22.87 25.52
N LEU A 51 6.73 23.98 25.05
CA LEU A 51 7.45 24.06 23.77
C LEU A 51 8.87 23.48 23.85
N VAL A 52 9.53 23.63 25.00
CA VAL A 52 10.91 23.17 25.25
C VAL A 52 10.99 21.87 26.05
N ALA A 53 9.84 21.21 26.27
CA ALA A 53 9.79 19.94 26.96
C ALA A 53 10.56 18.87 26.17
N ASP A 54 11.27 18.00 26.90
CA ASP A 54 12.11 16.96 26.31
C ASP A 54 11.25 15.89 25.62
N PRO A 55 11.36 15.70 24.29
CA PRO A 55 10.61 14.68 23.57
C PRO A 55 10.96 13.25 24.03
N VAL A 56 12.17 12.99 24.55
CA VAL A 56 12.55 11.67 25.06
C VAL A 56 11.74 11.34 26.30
N SER A 57 11.71 12.24 27.28
CA SER A 57 10.89 12.05 28.49
C SER A 57 9.39 11.95 28.17
N GLN A 58 8.90 12.69 27.17
CA GLN A 58 7.51 12.56 26.72
C GLN A 58 7.22 11.15 26.18
N ILE A 59 8.11 10.61 25.34
CA ILE A 59 7.96 9.26 24.77
C ILE A 59 8.02 8.20 25.88
N GLU A 60 8.89 8.34 26.88
CA GLU A 60 8.95 7.44 28.04
C GLU A 60 7.67 7.44 28.87
N GLN A 61 7.10 8.63 29.11
CA GLN A 61 5.81 8.78 29.81
C GLN A 61 4.67 8.17 29.01
N MET A 62 4.61 8.43 27.70
CA MET A 62 3.64 7.82 26.80
C MET A 62 3.77 6.30 26.80
N ALA A 63 4.97 5.76 26.70
CA ALA A 63 5.18 4.31 26.73
C ALA A 63 4.72 3.68 28.05
N THR A 64 4.93 4.37 29.18
CA THR A 64 4.43 3.94 30.49
C THR A 64 2.91 3.95 30.55
N ALA A 65 2.26 4.97 29.99
CA ALA A 65 0.80 5.11 30.00
C ALA A 65 0.08 4.20 28.99
N GLU A 66 0.67 4.01 27.81
CA GLU A 66 0.07 3.29 26.68
C GLU A 66 0.50 1.81 26.63
N GLY A 67 1.45 1.40 27.47
CA GLY A 67 1.88 0.01 27.61
C GLY A 67 2.99 -0.44 26.64
N GLY A 68 3.66 0.51 25.96
CA GLY A 68 4.80 0.19 25.11
C GLY A 68 5.33 1.38 24.30
N PHE A 69 6.56 1.26 23.80
CA PHE A 69 7.17 2.27 22.93
C PHE A 69 6.71 2.12 21.48
N GLY A 70 6.47 3.26 20.80
CA GLY A 70 6.28 3.30 19.34
C GLY A 70 4.96 2.70 18.86
N LEU A 71 3.92 2.73 19.70
CA LEU A 71 2.59 2.25 19.31
C LEU A 71 1.99 3.10 18.18
N PRO A 72 1.23 2.51 17.24
CA PRO A 72 0.55 3.25 16.20
C PRO A 72 -0.46 4.25 16.79
N HIS A 73 -0.62 5.38 16.12
CA HIS A 73 -1.61 6.38 16.55
C HIS A 73 -3.04 5.80 16.45
N PRO A 74 -3.85 5.82 17.50
CA PRO A 74 -5.15 5.12 17.56
C PRO A 74 -6.18 5.63 16.54
N ARG A 75 -5.99 6.86 16.04
CA ARG A 75 -6.85 7.46 14.99
C ARG A 75 -6.34 7.23 13.56
N ILE A 76 -5.26 6.49 13.38
CA ILE A 76 -4.71 6.15 12.06
C ILE A 76 -4.75 4.63 11.93
N PRO A 77 -5.78 4.06 11.26
CA PRO A 77 -5.88 2.62 11.09
C PRO A 77 -4.74 2.11 10.21
N LEU A 78 -4.27 0.89 10.48
CA LEU A 78 -3.36 0.20 9.58
C LEU A 78 -4.07 -0.13 8.25
N PRO A 79 -3.35 -0.24 7.12
CA PRO A 79 -3.98 -0.53 5.83
C PRO A 79 -4.89 -1.76 5.81
N ARG A 80 -4.54 -2.81 6.59
CA ARG A 80 -5.32 -4.05 6.74
C ARG A 80 -6.67 -3.82 7.44
N ASP A 81 -6.71 -2.83 8.32
CA ASP A 81 -7.84 -2.55 9.23
C ASP A 81 -8.67 -1.35 8.75
N LEU A 82 -8.48 -0.92 7.50
CA LEU A 82 -9.15 0.25 6.92
C LEU A 82 -10.68 0.21 7.03
N TYR A 83 -11.28 -0.98 7.02
CA TYR A 83 -12.74 -1.18 7.11
C TYR A 83 -13.20 -1.66 8.51
N GLY A 84 -12.33 -1.55 9.52
CA GLY A 84 -12.66 -1.95 10.89
C GLY A 84 -13.13 -3.40 10.99
N SER A 85 -14.26 -3.61 11.67
CA SER A 85 -14.82 -4.94 11.91
C SER A 85 -15.61 -5.54 10.74
N GLU A 86 -15.90 -4.77 9.70
CA GLU A 86 -16.72 -5.26 8.58
C GLU A 86 -15.98 -6.32 7.75
N ARG A 87 -14.70 -6.04 7.45
CA ARG A 87 -13.81 -6.96 6.75
C ARG A 87 -12.36 -6.48 6.84
N ALA A 88 -11.45 -7.41 6.64
CA ALA A 88 -10.06 -7.06 6.38
C ALA A 88 -9.88 -6.48 4.96
N ASN A 89 -9.02 -5.48 4.81
CA ASN A 89 -8.59 -4.99 3.50
C ASN A 89 -7.62 -5.99 2.84
N SER A 90 -7.63 -6.09 1.51
CA SER A 90 -6.65 -6.91 0.78
C SER A 90 -5.24 -6.34 0.94
N SER A 91 -4.22 -7.21 0.90
CA SER A 91 -2.82 -6.81 0.94
C SER A 91 -2.25 -6.71 -0.48
N GLY A 92 -1.58 -5.60 -0.78
CA GLY A 92 -0.79 -5.46 -2.01
C GLY A 92 0.64 -6.00 -1.87
N ILE A 93 1.43 -5.86 -2.93
CA ILE A 93 2.87 -6.13 -2.94
C ILE A 93 3.60 -4.79 -3.05
N ASP A 94 4.57 -4.56 -2.17
CA ASP A 94 5.45 -3.40 -2.26
C ASP A 94 6.53 -3.64 -3.33
N MET A 95 6.38 -2.99 -4.48
CA MET A 95 7.30 -3.09 -5.61
C MET A 95 8.60 -2.31 -5.42
N ALA A 96 8.75 -1.51 -4.35
CA ALA A 96 10.01 -0.85 -4.00
C ALA A 96 10.85 -1.69 -3.01
N ASN A 97 10.32 -2.82 -2.55
CA ASN A 97 11.00 -3.71 -1.62
C ASN A 97 11.71 -4.86 -2.36
N GLU A 98 13.04 -4.84 -2.36
CA GLU A 98 13.88 -5.83 -3.06
C GLU A 98 13.63 -7.27 -2.61
N HIS A 99 13.35 -7.51 -1.32
CA HIS A 99 13.04 -8.86 -0.84
C HIS A 99 11.69 -9.36 -1.38
N ARG A 100 10.70 -8.46 -1.52
CA ARG A 100 9.40 -8.78 -2.10
C ARG A 100 9.51 -9.00 -3.60
N LEU A 101 10.29 -8.19 -4.31
CA LEU A 101 10.59 -8.38 -5.73
C LEU A 101 11.28 -9.72 -5.99
N ALA A 102 12.30 -10.07 -5.19
CA ALA A 102 12.99 -11.35 -5.33
C ALA A 102 12.02 -12.53 -5.12
N SER A 103 11.18 -12.47 -4.09
CA SER A 103 10.17 -13.50 -3.83
C SER A 103 9.14 -13.60 -4.96
N LEU A 104 8.68 -12.47 -5.48
CA LEU A 104 7.73 -12.40 -6.59
C LEU A 104 8.33 -12.97 -7.88
N SER A 105 9.59 -12.63 -8.18
CA SER A 105 10.31 -13.14 -9.36
C SER A 105 10.40 -14.66 -9.35
N CYS A 106 10.78 -15.26 -8.21
CA CYS A 106 10.80 -16.71 -8.04
C CYS A 106 9.41 -17.34 -8.24
N ALA A 107 8.36 -16.73 -7.68
CA ALA A 107 6.99 -17.21 -7.82
C ALA A 107 6.49 -17.14 -9.28
N LEU A 108 6.81 -16.05 -10.00
CA LEU A 108 6.44 -15.88 -11.40
C LEU A 108 7.13 -16.91 -12.28
N LEU A 109 8.44 -17.14 -12.11
CA LEU A 109 9.19 -18.15 -12.85
C LEU A 109 8.64 -19.56 -12.59
N ALA A 110 8.35 -19.90 -11.33
CA ALA A 110 7.73 -21.17 -11.00
C ALA A 110 6.35 -21.32 -11.66
N SER A 111 5.53 -20.26 -11.64
CA SER A 111 4.18 -20.28 -12.22
C SER A 111 4.16 -20.41 -13.74
N ALA A 112 5.19 -19.91 -14.44
CA ALA A 112 5.31 -20.01 -15.89
C ALA A 112 5.58 -21.46 -16.36
N HIS A 113 6.07 -22.33 -15.48
CA HIS A 113 6.31 -23.74 -15.77
C HIS A 113 5.15 -24.65 -15.33
N ASN A 114 4.04 -24.10 -14.84
CA ASN A 114 2.88 -24.89 -14.47
C ASN A 114 2.07 -25.27 -15.72
N ASP A 115 1.57 -26.51 -15.74
CA ASP A 115 0.61 -26.97 -16.74
C ASP A 115 -0.80 -26.43 -16.43
N TRP A 116 -1.03 -25.15 -16.75
CA TRP A 116 -2.34 -24.53 -16.55
C TRP A 116 -3.39 -25.15 -17.46
N LYS A 117 -4.48 -25.63 -16.85
CA LYS A 117 -5.63 -26.21 -17.55
C LYS A 117 -6.91 -25.59 -17.01
N ALA A 118 -7.76 -25.13 -17.91
CA ALA A 118 -9.13 -24.76 -17.62
C ALA A 118 -10.05 -25.75 -18.35
N ALA A 119 -11.02 -26.30 -17.61
CA ALA A 119 -12.02 -27.20 -18.16
C ALA A 119 -13.38 -26.89 -17.51
N PRO A 120 -14.50 -27.28 -18.14
CA PRO A 120 -15.82 -27.08 -17.55
C PRO A 120 -15.90 -27.80 -16.18
N MET A 121 -16.30 -27.06 -15.14
CA MET A 121 -16.50 -27.58 -13.78
C MET A 121 -18.00 -27.51 -13.44
N LEU A 122 -18.68 -28.64 -13.51
CA LEU A 122 -20.12 -28.76 -13.25
C LEU A 122 -20.37 -29.63 -12.01
N GLY A 123 -21.62 -29.63 -11.51
CA GLY A 123 -22.07 -30.58 -10.48
C GLY A 123 -22.24 -32.02 -10.99
N CYS A 124 -21.99 -32.27 -12.27
CA CYS A 124 -22.03 -33.56 -12.96
C CYS A 124 -20.79 -33.70 -13.86
N PRO A 125 -20.55 -34.88 -14.46
CA PRO A 125 -19.47 -35.05 -15.43
C PRO A 125 -19.64 -34.11 -16.63
N SER A 126 -18.56 -33.43 -17.02
CA SER A 126 -18.49 -32.64 -18.25
C SER A 126 -18.22 -33.51 -19.48
N SER A 127 -18.51 -32.96 -20.65
CA SER A 127 -17.99 -33.44 -21.92
C SER A 127 -16.45 -33.53 -21.92
N ASN A 128 -15.90 -34.33 -22.84
CA ASN A 128 -14.46 -34.47 -23.01
C ASN A 128 -14.06 -33.99 -24.41
N GLU A 129 -14.02 -32.67 -24.56
CA GLU A 129 -13.68 -31.98 -25.80
C GLU A 129 -12.17 -31.71 -25.92
N VAL A 130 -11.72 -31.47 -27.15
CA VAL A 130 -10.32 -31.13 -27.42
C VAL A 130 -10.01 -29.74 -26.85
N ALA A 131 -9.00 -29.65 -25.99
CA ALA A 131 -8.57 -28.38 -25.42
C ALA A 131 -7.79 -27.53 -26.45
N ALA A 132 -8.09 -26.24 -26.49
CA ALA A 132 -7.38 -25.24 -27.28
C ALA A 132 -6.26 -24.56 -26.48
N ALA A 133 -5.17 -24.18 -27.14
CA ALA A 133 -4.06 -23.48 -26.49
C ALA A 133 -4.43 -22.02 -26.17
N VAL A 134 -4.10 -21.58 -24.95
CA VAL A 134 -4.19 -20.17 -24.52
C VAL A 134 -2.81 -19.54 -24.65
N LEU A 135 -2.71 -18.49 -25.47
CA LEU A 135 -1.44 -17.87 -25.83
C LEU A 135 -1.21 -16.58 -25.03
N ASN A 136 0.05 -16.30 -24.71
CA ASN A 136 0.45 -15.03 -24.09
C ASN A 136 0.23 -13.87 -25.09
N PRO A 137 -0.51 -12.80 -24.74
CA PRO A 137 -0.78 -11.69 -25.66
C PRO A 137 0.46 -10.88 -26.05
N SER A 138 1.55 -10.97 -25.27
CA SER A 138 2.80 -10.26 -25.56
C SER A 138 3.76 -11.07 -26.44
N ASP A 139 3.59 -12.40 -26.50
CA ASP A 139 4.36 -13.31 -27.37
C ASP A 139 3.52 -14.57 -27.67
N LEU A 140 2.94 -14.64 -28.87
CA LEU A 140 2.03 -15.74 -29.25
C LEU A 140 2.72 -17.11 -29.38
N ARG A 141 4.06 -17.17 -29.27
CA ARG A 141 4.82 -18.42 -29.22
C ARG A 141 4.80 -19.06 -27.83
N ASP A 142 4.49 -18.27 -26.81
CA ASP A 142 4.41 -18.69 -25.42
C ASP A 142 2.99 -19.20 -25.10
N ILE A 143 2.88 -20.51 -24.85
CA ILE A 143 1.62 -21.18 -24.50
C ILE A 143 1.48 -21.15 -22.98
N VAL A 144 0.55 -20.35 -22.48
CA VAL A 144 0.27 -20.20 -21.04
C VAL A 144 -0.41 -21.45 -20.48
N GLY A 145 -1.24 -22.11 -21.28
CA GLY A 145 -1.99 -23.28 -20.87
C GLY A 145 -2.98 -23.73 -21.92
N TYR A 146 -3.95 -24.54 -21.51
CA TYR A 146 -5.00 -25.07 -22.38
C TYR A 146 -6.38 -24.87 -21.78
N VAL A 147 -7.36 -24.56 -22.62
CA VAL A 147 -8.76 -24.42 -22.24
C VAL A 147 -9.62 -25.40 -23.04
N GLN A 148 -10.39 -26.22 -22.34
CA GLN A 148 -11.52 -26.92 -22.93
C GLN A 148 -12.76 -26.02 -22.77
N GLU A 149 -13.34 -25.60 -23.89
CA GLU A 149 -14.58 -24.81 -23.86
C GLU A 149 -15.77 -25.71 -23.50
N ALA A 150 -16.75 -25.14 -22.80
CA ALA A 150 -17.99 -25.84 -22.49
C ALA A 150 -18.85 -25.98 -23.74
N THR A 151 -19.44 -27.16 -23.93
CA THR A 151 -20.45 -27.37 -24.97
C THR A 151 -21.80 -26.77 -24.56
N ILE A 152 -22.73 -26.69 -25.51
CA ILE A 152 -24.12 -26.28 -25.23
C ILE A 152 -24.76 -27.26 -24.23
N GLU A 153 -24.48 -28.56 -24.37
CA GLU A 153 -24.97 -29.60 -23.45
C GLU A 153 -24.39 -29.43 -22.04
N ASP A 154 -23.09 -29.11 -21.92
CA ASP A 154 -22.50 -28.78 -20.63
C ASP A 154 -23.19 -27.56 -19.99
N ALA A 155 -23.50 -26.53 -20.77
CA ALA A 155 -24.20 -25.36 -20.25
C ALA A 155 -25.59 -25.72 -19.70
N ASP A 156 -26.36 -26.54 -20.42
CA ASP A 156 -27.68 -27.01 -19.97
C ASP A 156 -27.57 -27.89 -18.71
N ASN A 157 -26.62 -28.83 -18.69
CA ASN A 157 -26.35 -29.69 -17.55
C ASN A 157 -25.92 -28.89 -16.30
N ALA A 158 -25.12 -27.84 -16.49
CA ALA A 158 -24.67 -26.97 -15.39
C ALA A 158 -25.86 -26.27 -14.73
N ILE A 159 -26.81 -25.79 -15.53
CA ILE A 159 -28.05 -25.18 -15.03
C ILE A 159 -28.87 -26.20 -14.25
N GLN A 160 -29.05 -27.41 -14.79
CA GLN A 160 -29.81 -28.47 -14.12
C GLN A 160 -29.18 -28.90 -12.79
N CYS A 161 -27.84 -28.98 -12.71
CA CYS A 161 -27.14 -29.34 -11.48
C CYS A 161 -27.09 -28.22 -10.43
N ALA A 162 -27.34 -26.96 -10.81
CA ALA A 162 -27.32 -25.83 -9.89
C ALA A 162 -28.68 -25.59 -9.19
N LEU A 163 -29.76 -26.19 -9.72
CA LEU A 163 -31.12 -26.16 -9.15
C LEU A 163 -31.30 -27.21 -8.06
#